data_AF-A0A8J7CBA5-F1
#
_entry.id   AF-A0A8J7CBA5-F1
#
_cell.length_a   1.000
_cell.length_b   1.000
_cell.length_c   1.000
_cell.angle_alpha   90.00
_cell.angle_beta   90.00
_cell.angle_gamma   90.00
#
_symmetry.space_group_name_H-M   'P 1'
#
loop_
_entity.id
_entity.type
_entity.pdbx_description
1 polymer ?
#
loop_
_entity_poly.entity_id
_entity_poly.type
_entity_poly.pdbx_seq_one_letter_code
_entity_poly.pdbx_strand_id
1 'polypeptide(L)' 'MSERQRPMYFVELRIIDAGGRSILPVLWNDNYVSILPGESRELVARLPTTGDVSGGKLVLQGWNVAARELNLAK' A
#
# COMPACT_ATOMS: atom_id res chain seq x y z
N MET A 1 -7.82 -20.29 14.36
CA MET A 1 -6.46 -19.74 14.18
C MET A 1 -6.52 -18.23 14.36
N SER A 2 -5.61 -17.66 15.14
CA SER A 2 -5.51 -16.20 15.33
C SER A 2 -5.19 -15.49 14.00
N GLU A 3 -5.68 -14.28 13.78
CA GLU A 3 -5.35 -13.45 12.59
C GLU A 3 -3.84 -13.27 12.43
N ARG A 4 -3.08 -13.22 13.53
CA ARG A 4 -1.61 -13.09 13.50
C ARG A 4 -0.86 -14.31 12.97
N GLN A 5 -1.53 -15.44 12.77
CA GLN A 5 -0.94 -16.68 12.29
C GLN A 5 -1.33 -17.02 10.84
N ARG A 6 -2.06 -16.14 10.16
CA ARG A 6 -2.45 -16.34 8.75
C ARG A 6 -1.61 -15.44 7.84
N PRO A 7 -1.13 -15.94 6.68
CA PRO A 7 -0.41 -15.11 5.73
C PRO A 7 -1.36 -14.06 5.16
N MET A 8 -0.85 -12.86 4.94
CA MET A 8 -1.52 -11.84 4.15
C MET A 8 -1.27 -12.17 2.69
N TYR A 9 -2.33 -12.40 1.92
CA TYR A 9 -2.23 -12.91 0.55
C TYR A 9 -2.58 -11.83 -0.47
N PHE A 10 -1.71 -11.69 -1.46
CA PHE A 10 -1.89 -10.83 -2.63
C PHE A 10 -2.30 -9.40 -2.27
N VAL A 11 -1.47 -8.76 -1.43
CA VAL A 11 -1.65 -7.40 -0.94
C VAL A 11 -1.24 -6.39 -2.01
N GLU A 12 -2.22 -5.68 -2.54
CA GLU A 12 -2.06 -4.52 -3.40
C GLU A 12 -1.78 -3.27 -2.57
N LEU A 13 -0.85 -2.45 -3.04
CA LEU A 13 -0.58 -1.11 -2.54
C LEU A 13 -0.93 -0.06 -3.60
N ARG A 14 -1.71 0.95 -3.20
CA ARG A 14 -2.08 2.11 -4.02
C ARG A 14 -1.78 3.40 -3.28
N ILE A 15 -1.40 4.44 -4.01
CA ILE A 15 -1.31 5.79 -3.45
C ILE A 15 -2.48 6.59 -4.02
N ILE A 16 -3.26 7.22 -3.15
CA ILE A 16 -4.43 8.03 -3.51
C ILE A 16 -4.24 9.49 -3.10
N ASP A 17 -4.86 10.40 -3.85
CA ASP A 17 -4.98 11.81 -3.48
C ASP A 17 -6.01 12.03 -2.35
N ALA A 18 -6.13 13.26 -1.86
CA ALA A 18 -7.10 13.61 -0.82
C ALA A 18 -8.57 13.35 -1.24
N GLY A 19 -8.84 13.25 -2.55
CA GLY A 19 -10.15 12.92 -3.11
C GLY A 19 -10.38 11.41 -3.32
N GLY A 20 -9.43 10.56 -2.94
CA GLY A 20 -9.54 9.11 -3.07
C GLY A 20 -9.17 8.54 -4.45
N ARG A 21 -8.64 9.37 -5.36
CA ARG A 21 -8.26 8.92 -6.71
C ARG A 21 -6.81 8.45 -6.70
N SER A 22 -6.52 7.37 -7.43
CA SER A 22 -5.14 6.89 -7.58
C SER A 22 -4.25 7.96 -8.20
N ILE A 23 -3.13 8.25 -7.53
CA ILE A 23 -2.05 9.05 -8.10
C ILE A 23 -1.31 8.15 -9.08
N LEU A 24 -1.10 8.63 -10.32
CA LEU A 24 -0.45 7.86 -11.38
C LEU A 24 0.47 8.77 -12.22
N PRO A 25 1.56 8.22 -12.79
CA PRO A 25 2.07 6.85 -12.56
C PRO A 25 2.66 6.68 -11.15
N VAL A 26 2.71 5.45 -10.64
CA VAL A 26 3.54 5.09 -9.47
C VAL A 26 4.37 3.88 -9.85
N LEU A 27 5.68 3.99 -9.70
CA LEU A 27 6.61 2.88 -9.95
C LEU A 27 6.97 2.23 -8.62
N TRP A 28 6.49 1.00 -8.43
CA TRP A 28 6.81 0.18 -7.28
C TRP A 28 8.01 -0.73 -7.59
N ASN A 29 8.89 -0.96 -6.62
CA ASN A 29 9.89 -2.03 -6.75
C ASN A 29 9.25 -3.43 -6.70
N ASP A 30 8.14 -3.56 -5.97
CA ASP A 30 7.30 -4.75 -5.89
C ASP A 30 5.89 -4.36 -5.41
N ASN A 31 4.86 -5.09 -5.82
CA ASN A 31 3.45 -4.87 -5.47
C ASN A 31 2.67 -6.19 -5.66
N TYR A 32 1.48 -6.32 -5.09
CA TYR A 32 0.73 -7.58 -5.05
C TYR A 32 1.46 -8.71 -4.30
N VAL A 33 2.07 -8.35 -3.17
CA VAL A 33 2.94 -9.23 -2.39
C VAL A 33 2.15 -10.11 -1.42
N SER A 34 2.74 -11.23 -0.99
CA SER A 34 2.22 -12.01 0.14
C SER A 34 3.23 -11.99 1.28
N ILE A 35 2.72 -11.86 2.52
CA ILE A 35 3.53 -11.73 3.73
C ILE A 35 3.18 -12.85 4.70
N LEU A 36 4.17 -13.64 5.11
CA LEU A 36 3.98 -14.71 6.08
C LEU A 36 3.87 -14.18 7.52
N PRO A 37 3.32 -14.97 8.47
CA PRO A 37 3.33 -14.61 9.88
C PRO A 37 4.75 -14.33 10.40
N GLY A 38 4.96 -13.16 11.01
CA GLY A 38 6.26 -12.72 11.54
C GLY A 38 7.22 -12.13 10.50
N GLU A 39 6.83 -12.10 9.24
CA GLU A 39 7.62 -11.54 8.16
C GLU A 39 7.38 -10.03 7.98
N SER A 40 8.43 -9.33 7.58
CA SER A 40 8.39 -7.92 7.20
C SER A 40 8.93 -7.74 5.77
N ARG A 41 8.41 -6.73 5.07
CA ARG A 41 8.85 -6.32 3.74
C ARG A 41 8.97 -4.81 3.68
N GLU A 42 10.03 -4.35 3.03
CA GLU A 42 10.23 -2.95 2.67
C GLU A 42 9.92 -2.77 1.19
N LEU A 43 9.02 -1.83 0.87
CA LEU A 43 8.56 -1.54 -0.49
C LEU A 43 8.78 -0.06 -0.78
N VAL A 44 9.16 0.24 -2.02
CA VAL A 44 9.52 1.57 -2.48
C VAL A 44 8.60 1.97 -3.63
N ALA A 45 7.88 3.07 -3.44
CA ALA A 45 7.13 3.76 -4.49
C ALA A 45 7.89 5.00 -4.96
N ARG A 46 7.99 5.17 -6.27
CA ARG A 46 8.49 6.40 -6.91
C ARG A 46 7.33 7.09 -7.62
N LEU A 47 7.07 8.33 -7.23
CA LEU A 47 6.02 9.19 -7.81
C LEU A 47 6.65 10.26 -8.70
N PRO A 48 5.89 10.83 -9.66
CA PRO A 48 6.29 12.01 -10.40
C PRO A 48 6.61 13.15 -9.45
N THR A 49 7.67 13.89 -9.74
CA THR A 49 8.03 15.13 -9.01
C THR A 49 7.02 16.25 -9.25
N THR A 50 6.27 16.17 -10.35
CA THR A 50 5.19 17.10 -10.69
C THR A 50 3.85 16.49 -10.31
N GLY A 51 3.35 16.83 -9.13
CA GLY A 51 2.05 16.40 -8.62
C GLY A 51 1.88 16.76 -7.16
N ASP A 52 0.71 17.26 -6.78
CA ASP A 52 0.39 17.51 -5.38
C ASP A 52 0.04 16.19 -4.69
N VAL A 53 0.94 15.73 -3.83
CA VAL A 53 0.73 14.56 -2.96
C VAL A 53 0.28 14.97 -1.56
N SER A 54 0.01 16.26 -1.33
CA SER A 54 -0.45 16.75 -0.03
C SER A 54 -1.79 16.11 0.35
N GLY A 55 -1.85 15.63 1.59
CA GLY A 55 -3.01 14.86 2.05
C GLY A 55 -3.18 13.50 1.37
N GLY A 56 -2.21 13.06 0.56
CA GLY A 56 -2.20 11.74 -0.05
C GLY A 56 -2.09 10.64 0.99
N LYS A 57 -2.62 9.46 0.63
CA LYS A 57 -2.66 8.29 1.50
C LYS A 57 -2.14 7.05 0.78
N LEU A 58 -1.52 6.17 1.53
CA LEU A 58 -1.26 4.79 1.13
C LEU A 58 -2.49 3.94 1.47
N VAL A 59 -3.04 3.25 0.48
CA VAL A 59 -4.08 2.24 0.65
C VAL A 59 -3.42 0.87 0.47
N LEU A 60 -3.67 -0.04 1.40
CA LEU A 60 -3.32 -1.44 1.26
C LEU A 60 -4.57 -2.32 1.41
N GLN A 61 -4.70 -3.30 0.53
CA GLN A 61 -5.80 -4.27 0.56
C GLN A 61 -5.32 -5.59 -0.05
N GLY A 62 -5.93 -6.70 0.33
CA GLY A 62 -5.57 -8.01 -0.22
C GLY A 62 -6.73 -8.99 -0.12
N TRP A 63 -6.55 -10.19 -0.65
CA TRP A 63 -7.60 -11.20 -0.71
C TRP A 63 -8.25 -11.48 0.65
N ASN A 64 -7.42 -11.60 1.68
CA ASN A 64 -7.83 -11.82 3.06
C ASN A 64 -7.41 -10.67 3.99
N VAL A 65 -7.21 -9.47 3.42
CA VAL A 65 -6.80 -8.27 4.16
C VAL A 65 -7.78 -7.15 3.84
N ALA A 66 -8.55 -6.75 4.85
CA ALA A 66 -9.46 -5.60 4.73
C ALA A 66 -8.66 -4.33 4.40
N ALA A 67 -9.25 -3.45 3.59
CA ALA A 67 -8.62 -2.22 3.17
C ALA A 67 -8.21 -1.36 4.38
N ARG A 68 -6.99 -0.84 4.34
CA ARG A 68 -6.47 0.11 5.32
C ARG A 68 -5.86 1.30 4.62
N GLU A 69 -6.10 2.47 5.19
CA GLU A 69 -5.50 3.72 4.74
C GLU A 69 -4.48 4.20 5.78
N LEU A 70 -3.34 4.66 5.29
CA LEU A 70 -2.28 5.26 6.07
C LEU A 70 -1.94 6.61 5.46
N ASN A 71 -1.84 7.66 6.27
CA ASN A 71 -1.38 8.96 5.78
C ASN A 71 0.09 8.84 5.35
N LEU A 72 0.44 9.48 4.23
CA LEU A 72 1.84 9.61 3.86
C LEU A 72 2.58 10.50 4.87
N ALA A 73 3.79 10.10 5.24
CA ALA A 73 4.66 10.94 6.07
C ALA A 73 5.03 12.22 5.29
N LYS A 74 5.20 13.33 6.02
CA LYS A 74 5.72 14.58 5.47
C LYS A 74 7.22 14.50 5.20
#